data_AF-A0A4Z0B0S1-F1
#
_entry.id   AF-A0A4Z0B0S1-F1
#
_cell.length_a   1.000
_cell.length_b   1.000
_cell.length_c   1.000
_cell.angle_alpha   90.00
_cell.angle_beta   90.00
_cell.angle_gamma   90.00
#
_symmetry.space_group_name_H-M   'P 1'
#
loop_
_entity.id
_entity.type
_entity.pdbx_description
1 polymer ?
#
loop_
_entity_poly.entity_id
_entity_poly.type
_entity_poly.pdbx_seq_one_letter_code
_entity_poly.pdbx_strand_id
1 'polypeptide(L)'
;MTELKWAEKLRKGLHANADSLGNLAVEAFHYLALFGIGAITAYAAVLTFIDMLHKGSINVDDILLLFIYLELGAMVGIYFKTNHMPIRFLLYVAITALTRLLIGDVSHHNAPDLGIIYLCGGILLLAFAILVVRFASSKYPSVKEKSEG
;
A
#
# COMPACT_ATOMS: atom_id res chain seq x y z
N MET A 1 3.37 47.65 -27.38
CA MET A 1 2.61 46.37 -27.39
C MET A 1 3.51 45.12 -27.47
N THR A 2 4.82 45.23 -27.69
CA THR A 2 5.77 44.10 -27.82
C THR A 2 6.31 43.59 -26.48
N GLU A 3 6.49 44.47 -25.48
CA GLU A 3 7.03 44.12 -24.15
C GLU A 3 6.14 43.15 -23.35
N LEU A 4 4.80 43.29 -23.43
CA LEU A 4 3.86 42.40 -22.74
C LEU A 4 3.92 40.95 -23.23
N LYS A 5 4.22 40.72 -24.52
CA LYS A 5 4.27 39.37 -25.11
C LYS A 5 5.52 38.58 -24.68
N TRP A 6 6.61 39.25 -24.36
CA TRP A 6 7.85 38.60 -23.94
C TRP A 6 7.78 38.09 -22.49
N ALA A 7 7.22 38.91 -21.59
CA ALA A 7 6.99 38.53 -20.20
C ALA A 7 6.02 37.34 -20.06
N GLU A 8 4.95 37.29 -20.86
CA GLU A 8 4.02 36.15 -20.86
C GLU A 8 4.65 34.85 -21.39
N LYS A 9 5.54 34.94 -22.39
CA LYS A 9 6.27 33.78 -22.93
C LYS A 9 7.25 33.21 -21.91
N LEU A 10 8.00 34.07 -21.21
CA LEU A 10 8.88 33.66 -20.13
C LEU A 10 8.11 33.05 -18.96
N ARG A 11 6.99 33.64 -18.56
CA ARG A 11 6.15 33.11 -17.47
C ARG A 11 5.58 31.73 -17.82
N LYS A 12 5.10 31.51 -19.04
CA LYS A 12 4.64 30.18 -19.50
C LYS A 12 5.76 29.14 -19.54
N GLY A 13 6.95 29.52 -20.01
CA GLY A 13 8.12 28.61 -20.01
C GLY A 13 8.60 28.26 -18.60
N LEU A 14 8.57 29.22 -17.68
CA LEU A 14 8.96 29.00 -16.29
C LEU A 14 7.96 28.09 -15.55
N HIS A 15 6.65 28.29 -15.74
CA HIS A 15 5.63 27.41 -15.15
C HIS A 15 5.72 25.98 -15.72
N ALA A 16 5.87 25.83 -17.03
CA ALA A 16 5.98 24.49 -17.64
C ALA A 16 7.21 23.71 -17.11
N ASN A 17 8.34 24.40 -16.95
CA ASN A 17 9.56 23.77 -16.42
C ASN A 17 9.46 23.51 -14.91
N ALA A 18 8.83 24.41 -14.14
CA ALA A 18 8.64 24.24 -12.70
C ALA A 18 7.65 23.09 -12.39
N ASP A 19 6.57 22.98 -13.15
CA ASP A 19 5.58 21.91 -13.00
C ASP A 19 6.20 20.54 -13.37
N SER A 20 6.97 20.49 -14.46
CA SER A 20 7.69 19.28 -14.86
C SER A 20 8.74 18.84 -13.84
N LEU A 21 9.54 19.77 -13.32
CA LEU A 21 10.56 19.49 -12.31
C LEU A 21 9.93 19.06 -10.98
N GLY A 22 8.84 19.72 -10.58
CA GLY A 22 8.08 19.37 -9.37
C GLY A 22 7.50 17.96 -9.46
N ASN A 23 6.88 17.61 -10.60
CA ASN A 23 6.36 16.26 -10.79
C ASN A 23 7.46 15.20 -10.75
N LEU A 24 8.60 15.45 -11.41
CA LEU A 24 9.75 14.53 -11.39
C LEU A 24 10.35 14.36 -9.99
N ALA A 25 10.45 15.43 -9.20
CA ALA A 25 10.95 15.37 -7.84
C ALA A 25 10.00 14.57 -6.92
N VAL A 26 8.69 14.80 -7.03
CA VAL A 26 7.67 14.05 -6.27
C VAL A 26 7.70 12.57 -6.64
N GLU A 27 7.80 12.26 -7.93
CA GLU A 27 7.86 10.89 -8.42
C GLU A 27 9.13 10.18 -7.94
N ALA A 28 10.29 10.83 -8.05
CA ALA A 28 11.57 10.31 -7.56
C ALA A 28 11.54 10.06 -6.03
N PHE A 29 11.01 11.02 -5.26
CA PHE A 29 10.83 10.84 -3.81
C PHE A 29 9.93 9.65 -3.50
N HIS A 30 8.84 9.49 -4.26
CA HIS A 30 7.90 8.40 -4.07
C HIS A 30 8.55 7.02 -4.29
N TYR A 31 9.28 6.82 -5.40
CA TYR A 31 10.00 5.56 -5.63
C TYR A 31 11.10 5.32 -4.60
N LEU A 32 11.81 6.36 -4.16
CA LEU A 32 12.87 6.22 -3.15
C LEU A 32 12.29 5.79 -1.79
N ALA A 33 11.18 6.41 -1.36
CA ALA A 33 10.47 6.02 -0.15
C ALA A 33 10.00 4.56 -0.23
N LEU A 34 9.42 4.17 -1.36
CA LEU A 34 8.95 2.82 -1.60
C LEU A 34 10.10 1.80 -1.60
N PHE A 35 11.23 2.13 -2.22
CA PHE A 35 12.44 1.31 -2.20
C PHE A 35 12.92 1.10 -0.76
N GLY A 36 12.92 2.16 0.06
CA GLY A 36 13.26 2.09 1.48
C GLY A 36 12.34 1.15 2.26
N ILE A 37 11.02 1.24 2.05
CA ILE A 37 10.03 0.36 2.69
C ILE A 37 10.23 -1.10 2.25
N GLY A 38 10.48 -1.36 0.97
CA GLY A 38 10.77 -2.71 0.47
C GLY A 38 12.04 -3.28 1.07
N ALA A 39 13.12 -2.49 1.12
CA ALA A 39 14.41 -2.90 1.67
C ALA A 39 14.32 -3.21 3.17
N ILE A 40 13.68 -2.36 3.97
CA ILE A 40 13.54 -2.60 5.41
C ILE A 40 12.63 -3.80 5.69
N THR A 41 11.60 -4.03 4.87
CA THR A 41 10.73 -5.21 4.99
C THR A 41 11.51 -6.50 4.72
N ALA A 42 12.32 -6.53 3.67
CA ALA A 42 13.18 -7.67 3.35
C ALA A 42 14.22 -7.92 4.45
N TYR A 43 14.87 -6.85 4.95
CA TYR A 43 15.83 -6.94 6.03
C TYR A 43 15.20 -7.48 7.33
N ALA A 44 14.04 -6.94 7.71
CA ALA A 44 13.28 -7.41 8.87
C ALA A 44 12.91 -8.90 8.73
N ALA A 45 12.43 -9.33 7.55
CA ALA A 45 12.09 -10.73 7.31
C ALA A 45 13.28 -11.66 7.52
N VAL A 46 14.46 -11.30 7.01
CA VAL A 46 15.68 -12.09 7.16
C VAL A 46 16.13 -12.17 8.61
N LEU A 47 16.14 -11.04 9.34
CA LEU A 47 16.47 -11.03 10.76
C LEU A 47 15.52 -11.91 11.57
N THR A 48 14.21 -11.77 11.34
CA THR A 48 13.20 -12.55 12.05
C THR A 48 13.34 -14.04 11.75
N PHE A 49 13.66 -14.40 10.50
CA PHE A 49 13.94 -15.77 10.10
C PHE A 49 15.14 -16.36 10.84
N ILE A 50 16.24 -15.61 10.92
CA ILE A 50 17.44 -16.03 11.65
C ILE A 50 17.14 -16.19 13.15
N ASP A 51 16.38 -15.28 13.75
CA ASP A 51 15.98 -15.35 15.16
C ASP A 51 15.14 -16.60 15.46
N MET A 52 14.21 -16.98 14.57
CA MET A 52 13.45 -18.22 14.72
C MET A 52 14.35 -19.46 14.70
N LEU A 53 15.32 -19.50 13.78
CA LEU A 53 16.27 -20.62 13.69
C LEU A 53 17.10 -20.75 14.98
N HIS A 54 17.51 -19.63 15.57
CA HIS A 54 18.23 -19.63 16.84
C HIS A 54 17.38 -20.07 18.03
N LYS A 55 16.08 -19.75 18.04
CA LYS A 55 15.14 -20.16 19.12
C LYS A 55 14.89 -21.67 19.15
N GLY A 56 15.09 -22.38 18.04
CA GLY A 56 14.95 -23.84 17.97
C GLY A 56 13.51 -24.38 18.02
N SER A 57 12.51 -23.52 18.19
CA SER A 57 11.08 -23.83 18.06
C SER A 57 10.41 -22.81 17.14
N ILE A 58 9.70 -23.29 16.13
CA ILE A 58 8.95 -22.45 15.18
C ILE A 58 7.46 -22.67 15.45
N ASN A 59 6.74 -21.60 15.80
CA ASN A 59 5.29 -21.65 15.97
C ASN A 59 4.57 -21.17 14.69
N VAL A 60 3.26 -21.42 14.63
CA VAL A 60 2.40 -20.96 13.53
C VAL A 60 2.46 -19.43 13.41
N ASP A 61 2.44 -18.73 14.54
CA ASP A 61 2.54 -17.26 14.59
C ASP A 61 3.80 -16.73 13.91
N ASP A 62 4.94 -17.39 14.07
CA ASP A 62 6.20 -16.92 13.48
C ASP A 62 6.20 -17.11 11.94
N ILE A 63 5.61 -18.20 11.45
CA ILE A 63 5.42 -18.45 10.01
C ILE A 63 4.45 -17.42 9.43
N LEU A 64 3.35 -17.14 10.13
CA LEU A 64 2.38 -16.12 9.73
C LEU A 64 3.02 -14.72 9.71
N LEU A 65 3.94 -14.42 10.62
CA LEU A 65 4.68 -13.16 10.61
C LEU A 65 5.58 -13.02 9.38
N LEU A 66 6.32 -14.08 9.00
CA LEU A 66 7.12 -14.08 7.77
C LEU A 66 6.27 -13.85 6.52
N PHE A 67 5.09 -14.44 6.48
CA PHE A 67 4.17 -14.25 5.37
C PHE A 67 3.77 -12.74 5.27
N ILE A 68 3.89 -11.92 6.33
CA ILE A 68 3.36 -10.52 6.38
C ILE A 68 4.40 -9.67 5.70
N TYR A 69 5.66 -9.94 6.02
CA TYR A 69 6.79 -9.34 5.32
C TYR A 69 6.79 -9.73 3.85
N LEU A 70 6.49 -10.99 3.51
CA LEU A 70 6.42 -11.40 2.11
C LEU A 70 5.26 -10.71 1.37
N GLU A 71 4.08 -10.60 1.97
CA GLU A 71 2.95 -9.90 1.37
C GLU A 71 3.21 -8.40 1.20
N LEU A 72 3.71 -7.73 2.23
CA LEU A 72 4.11 -6.32 2.14
C LEU A 72 5.17 -6.11 1.06
N GLY A 73 6.19 -6.97 1.00
CA GLY A 73 7.22 -6.94 -0.03
C GLY A 73 6.65 -7.15 -1.44
N ALA A 74 5.72 -8.09 -1.61
CA ALA A 74 5.05 -8.34 -2.89
C ALA A 74 4.21 -7.13 -3.33
N MET A 75 3.49 -6.48 -2.41
CA MET A 75 2.73 -5.27 -2.72
C MET A 75 3.63 -4.10 -3.10
N VAL A 76 4.77 -3.93 -2.42
CA VAL A 76 5.80 -2.95 -2.81
C VAL A 76 6.34 -3.26 -4.22
N GLY A 77 6.61 -4.53 -4.53
CA GLY A 77 7.06 -4.94 -5.87
C GLY A 77 6.02 -4.71 -6.98
N ILE A 78 4.74 -5.00 -6.70
CA ILE A 78 3.63 -4.73 -7.64
C ILE A 78 3.49 -3.23 -7.86
N TYR A 79 3.65 -2.43 -6.81
CA TYR A 79 3.62 -0.98 -6.93
C TYR A 79 4.68 -0.48 -7.91
N PHE A 80 5.92 -0.94 -7.77
CA PHE A 80 7.02 -0.59 -8.69
C PHE A 80 6.69 -0.87 -10.15
N LYS A 81 5.91 -1.94 -10.44
CA LYS A 81 5.49 -2.28 -11.81
C LYS A 81 4.29 -1.49 -12.32
N THR A 82 3.42 -1.00 -11.43
CA THR A 82 2.09 -0.46 -11.82
C THR A 82 1.91 1.04 -11.56
N ASN A 83 2.82 1.69 -10.85
CA ASN A 83 2.86 3.16 -10.64
C ASN A 83 1.62 3.82 -10.06
N HIS A 84 0.70 3.04 -9.50
CA HIS A 84 -0.54 3.55 -8.94
C HIS A 84 -0.65 3.06 -7.50
N MET A 85 -0.96 3.96 -6.55
CA MET A 85 -1.25 3.58 -5.15
C MET A 85 -2.77 3.57 -5.03
N PRO A 86 -3.48 2.55 -5.51
CA PRO A 86 -4.87 2.40 -5.19
C PRO A 86 -4.98 2.16 -3.68
N ILE A 87 -5.85 2.94 -3.03
CA ILE A 87 -6.36 2.71 -1.66
C ILE A 87 -6.74 1.23 -1.43
N ARG A 88 -7.06 0.49 -2.50
CA ARG A 88 -7.28 -0.96 -2.50
C ARG A 88 -6.12 -1.76 -1.89
N PHE A 89 -4.86 -1.40 -2.13
CA PHE A 89 -3.72 -2.12 -1.54
C PHE A 89 -3.73 -2.04 -0.02
N LEU A 90 -4.00 -0.85 0.54
CA LEU A 90 -4.05 -0.66 1.98
C LEU A 90 -5.15 -1.50 2.64
N LEU A 91 -6.32 -1.61 1.99
CA LEU A 91 -7.42 -2.43 2.46
C LEU A 91 -7.11 -3.93 2.38
N TYR A 92 -6.37 -4.38 1.36
CA TYR A 92 -5.92 -5.78 1.28
C TYR A 92 -4.93 -6.11 2.40
N VAL A 93 -3.96 -5.24 2.68
CA VAL A 93 -3.03 -5.42 3.82
C VAL A 93 -3.79 -5.57 5.13
N ALA A 94 -4.80 -4.73 5.36
CA ALA A 94 -5.60 -4.77 6.58
C ALA A 94 -6.37 -6.10 6.71
N ILE A 95 -6.97 -6.58 5.62
CA ILE A 95 -7.66 -7.87 5.62
C ILE A 95 -6.69 -9.01 5.90
N THR A 96 -5.54 -9.06 5.23
CA THR A 96 -4.59 -10.13 5.48
C THR A 96 -4.07 -10.08 6.92
N ALA A 97 -3.73 -8.89 7.43
CA ALA A 97 -3.26 -8.74 8.81
C ALA A 97 -4.29 -9.25 9.82
N LEU A 98 -5.58 -8.88 9.67
CA LEU A 98 -6.65 -9.39 10.54
C LEU A 98 -6.87 -10.90 10.38
N THR A 99 -6.84 -11.40 9.14
CA THR A 99 -7.02 -12.84 8.86
C THR A 99 -5.93 -13.68 9.50
N ARG A 100 -4.71 -13.15 9.61
CA ARG A 100 -3.62 -13.87 10.27
C ARG A 100 -3.67 -13.81 11.78
N LEU A 101 -4.09 -12.67 12.32
CA LEU A 101 -4.36 -12.58 13.74
C LEU A 101 -5.44 -13.60 14.14
N LEU A 102 -6.47 -13.77 13.30
CA LEU A 102 -7.48 -14.82 13.46
C LEU A 102 -6.88 -16.24 13.43
N ILE A 103 -6.03 -16.55 12.44
CA ILE A 103 -5.43 -17.90 12.32
C ILE A 103 -4.50 -18.22 13.50
N GLY A 104 -3.69 -17.24 13.95
CA GLY A 104 -2.83 -17.40 15.11
C GLY A 104 -3.64 -17.65 16.40
N ASP A 105 -4.69 -16.86 16.62
CA ASP A 105 -5.57 -16.99 17.78
C ASP A 105 -6.30 -18.33 17.82
N VAL A 106 -6.84 -18.77 16.68
CA VAL A 106 -7.49 -20.09 16.51
C VAL A 106 -6.49 -21.23 16.71
N SER A 107 -5.23 -21.06 16.35
CA SER A 107 -4.21 -22.10 16.49
C SER A 107 -3.73 -22.28 17.94
N HIS A 108 -3.89 -21.29 18.81
CA HIS A 108 -3.42 -21.33 20.21
C HIS A 108 -4.53 -21.57 21.25
N HIS A 109 -5.80 -21.26 20.95
CA HIS A 109 -6.91 -21.43 21.89
C HIS A 109 -7.96 -22.45 21.40
N ASN A 110 -8.03 -23.60 22.06
CA ASN A 110 -9.05 -24.65 21.81
C ASN A 110 -10.45 -24.32 22.41
N ALA A 111 -10.63 -23.17 23.06
CA ALA A 111 -11.90 -22.77 23.66
C ALA A 111 -12.55 -21.66 22.80
N PRO A 112 -13.88 -21.68 22.62
CA PRO A 112 -14.58 -20.66 21.85
C PRO A 112 -14.52 -19.32 22.59
N ASP A 113 -13.54 -18.49 22.23
CA ASP A 113 -13.43 -17.12 22.73
C ASP A 113 -14.28 -16.15 21.89
N LEU A 114 -14.87 -15.16 22.56
CA LEU A 114 -15.63 -14.10 21.91
C LEU A 114 -14.75 -13.23 20.99
N GLY A 115 -13.43 -13.20 21.21
CA GLY A 115 -12.45 -12.52 20.36
C GLY A 115 -12.50 -12.95 18.89
N ILE A 116 -12.65 -14.24 18.63
CA ILE A 116 -12.75 -14.80 17.26
C ILE A 116 -13.96 -14.22 16.51
N ILE A 117 -15.09 -14.02 17.20
CA ILE A 117 -16.29 -13.44 16.60
C ILE A 117 -16.06 -11.97 16.22
N TYR A 118 -15.40 -11.19 17.07
CA TYR A 118 -15.04 -9.81 16.76
C TYR A 118 -14.07 -9.72 15.58
N LEU A 119 -13.09 -10.61 15.49
CA LEU A 119 -12.15 -10.67 14.38
C LEU A 119 -12.84 -11.02 13.06
N CYS A 120 -13.68 -12.06 13.06
CA CYS A 120 -14.51 -12.40 11.92
C CYS A 120 -15.42 -11.24 11.49
N GLY A 121 -16.05 -10.54 12.45
CA GLY A 121 -16.85 -9.34 12.19
C GLY A 121 -16.05 -8.20 11.57
N GLY A 122 -14.82 -7.97 12.06
CA GLY A 122 -13.90 -6.97 11.51
C GLY A 122 -13.48 -7.27 10.08
N ILE A 123 -13.15 -8.53 9.77
CA ILE A 123 -12.84 -8.97 8.40
C ILE A 123 -14.06 -8.77 7.49
N LEU A 124 -15.27 -9.11 7.95
CA LEU A 124 -16.52 -8.89 7.22
C LEU A 124 -16.74 -7.40 6.91
N LEU A 125 -16.49 -6.52 7.89
CA LEU A 125 -16.64 -5.08 7.74
C LEU A 125 -15.62 -4.51 6.75
N LEU A 126 -14.36 -4.94 6.81
CA LEU A 126 -13.34 -4.55 5.83
C LEU A 126 -13.68 -5.05 4.42
N ALA A 127 -14.14 -6.30 4.28
CA ALA A 127 -14.59 -6.85 3.01
C ALA A 127 -15.74 -6.03 2.41
N PHE A 128 -16.69 -5.62 3.24
CA PHE A 128 -17.78 -4.72 2.84
C PHE A 128 -17.26 -3.34 2.44
N ALA A 129 -16.30 -2.77 3.18
CA ALA A 129 -15.67 -1.50 2.81
C ALA A 129 -14.99 -1.56 1.44
N ILE A 130 -14.27 -2.65 1.13
CA ILE A 130 -13.69 -2.87 -0.21
C ILE A 130 -14.79 -2.91 -1.28
N LEU A 131 -15.90 -3.60 -1.03
CA LEU A 131 -17.02 -3.67 -1.96
C LEU A 131 -17.59 -2.28 -2.24
N VAL A 132 -17.79 -1.46 -1.20
CA VAL A 132 -18.26 -0.07 -1.34
C VAL A 132 -17.28 0.77 -2.12
N VAL A 133 -15.99 0.72 -1.80
CA VAL A 133 -14.93 1.47 -2.50
C VAL A 133 -14.85 1.04 -3.97
N ARG A 134 -14.94 -0.26 -4.25
CA ARG A 134 -14.94 -0.80 -5.61
C ARG A 134 -16.17 -0.32 -6.39
N PHE A 135 -17.35 -0.32 -5.79
CA PHE A 135 -18.58 0.14 -6.42
C PHE A 135 -18.55 1.65 -6.69
N ALA A 136 -18.09 2.46 -5.74
CA ALA A 136 -17.93 3.90 -5.89
C ALA A 136 -16.92 4.24 -7.00
N SER A 137 -15.76 3.57 -7.01
CA SER A 137 -14.73 3.75 -8.04
C SER A 137 -15.19 3.31 -9.44
N SER A 138 -16.07 2.31 -9.54
CA SER A 138 -16.64 1.87 -10.82
C SER A 138 -17.74 2.82 -11.35
N LYS A 139 -18.44 3.53 -10.45
CA LYS A 139 -19.59 4.38 -10.80
C LYS A 139 -19.20 5.86 -11.00
N TYR A 140 -18.07 6.30 -10.43
CA TYR A 140 -17.51 7.64 -10.62
C TYR A 140 -16.01 7.55 -10.98
N PRO A 141 -15.66 7.15 -12.22
CA PRO A 141 -14.30 7.30 -12.69
C PRO A 141 -13.95 8.79 -12.73
N SER A 142 -12.90 9.21 -12.02
CA SER A 142 -12.38 10.57 -12.08
C SER A 142 -11.64 10.79 -13.41
N VAL A 143 -12.41 10.85 -14.49
CA VAL A 143 -11.99 11.41 -15.78
C VAL A 143 -13.11 12.34 -16.23
N LYS A 144 -13.08 13.58 -15.74
CA LYS A 144 -13.43 14.71 -16.60
C LYS A 144 -12.20 14.99 -17.44
N GLU A 145 -12.07 14.27 -18.55
CA GLU A 145 -11.26 14.74 -19.66
C GLU A 145 -12.02 15.93 -20.24
N LYS A 146 -11.76 17.11 -19.65
CA LYS A 146 -12.16 18.37 -20.25
C LYS A 146 -10.92 18.97 -20.90
N SER A 147 -10.66 18.55 -22.13
CA SER A 147 -9.98 19.36 -23.12
C SER A 147 -10.90 19.49 -24.34
N GLU A 148 -11.92 20.33 -24.18
CA GLU A 148 -12.56 21.01 -25.30
C GLU A 148 -11.63 22.16 -25.74
N GLY A 149 -11.41 22.28 -27.05
CA GLY A 149 -10.69 23.39 -27.68
C GLY A 149 -10.09 23.02 -29.01
#